data_AF-A0A833PJF5-F1
#
_entry.id   AF-A0A833PJF5-F1
#
_cell.length_a   1.000
_cell.length_b   1.000
_cell.length_c   1.000
_cell.angle_alpha   90.00
_cell.angle_beta   90.00
_cell.angle_gamma   90.00
#
_symmetry.space_group_name_H-M   'P 1'
#
loop_
_entity.id
_entity.type
_entity.pdbx_description
1 polymer ?
#
loop_
_entity_poly.entity_id
_entity_poly.type
_entity_poly.pdbx_seq_one_letter_code
_entity_poly.pdbx_strand_id
1 'polypeptide(L)'
;MTKLPKVVLFALAAGGCSYASASDYGCEALLCFAGGKNVSECKPTIKRVLKDLAKGKGFPHCSFSGPSGNSGSSDNLVRTRLFTERWNNRICRDGETRATRSIGGYYCKTIEINIDPSIASDQSHQRQYFNY
;
A
#
# COMPACT_ATOMS: atom_id res chain seq x y z
N MET A 1 -35.00 21.69 -41.73
CA MET A 1 -34.99 21.07 -40.39
C MET A 1 -34.75 19.57 -40.56
N THR A 2 -33.50 19.13 -40.55
CA THR A 2 -33.09 17.74 -40.79
C THR A 2 -32.94 16.99 -39.47
N LYS A 3 -33.52 15.79 -39.38
CA LYS A 3 -33.53 14.92 -38.19
C LYS A 3 -32.54 13.77 -38.32
N LEU A 4 -31.74 13.57 -37.25
CA LEU A 4 -31.00 12.37 -36.78
C LEU A 4 -29.99 11.74 -37.78
N PRO A 5 -28.98 10.95 -37.33
CA PRO A 5 -28.75 10.36 -36.01
C PRO A 5 -27.34 10.61 -35.44
N LYS A 6 -27.12 10.36 -34.13
CA LYS A 6 -25.79 10.04 -33.60
C LYS A 6 -25.91 8.92 -32.59
N VAL A 7 -25.75 7.70 -33.09
CA VAL A 7 -25.30 6.55 -32.32
C VAL A 7 -23.92 6.89 -31.76
N VAL A 8 -23.76 6.79 -30.44
CA VAL A 8 -22.44 6.76 -29.82
C VAL A 8 -22.39 5.54 -28.92
N LEU A 9 -21.82 4.46 -29.46
CA LEU A 9 -21.19 3.40 -28.67
C LEU A 9 -20.01 4.02 -27.90
N PHE A 10 -19.92 3.78 -26.60
CA PHE A 10 -18.66 3.77 -25.85
C PHE A 10 -18.65 2.45 -25.06
N ALA A 11 -18.03 1.40 -25.60
CA ALA A 11 -16.60 1.10 -25.56
C ALA A 11 -16.18 0.46 -24.22
N LEU A 12 -15.95 -0.85 -24.31
CA LEU A 12 -15.15 -1.77 -23.50
C LEU A 12 -14.69 -1.28 -22.11
N ALA A 13 -15.30 -1.86 -21.07
CA ALA A 13 -14.64 -2.07 -19.80
C ALA A 13 -13.52 -3.12 -19.98
N ALA A 14 -12.35 -2.67 -20.43
CA ALA A 14 -11.12 -3.44 -20.30
C ALA A 14 -10.69 -3.41 -18.83
N GLY A 15 -11.27 -4.31 -18.03
CA GLY A 15 -10.72 -4.67 -16.72
C GLY A 15 -9.38 -5.36 -16.95
N GLY A 16 -8.32 -4.57 -17.06
CA GLY A 16 -6.96 -5.06 -17.07
C GLY A 16 -6.65 -5.71 -15.73
N CYS A 17 -6.85 -7.02 -15.62
CA CYS A 17 -6.09 -7.83 -14.69
C CYS A 17 -4.65 -7.87 -15.19
N SER A 18 -3.91 -6.78 -14.96
CA SER A 18 -2.46 -6.82 -15.07
C SER A 18 -1.97 -7.82 -14.03
N TYR A 19 -1.58 -9.01 -14.48
CA TYR A 19 -0.68 -9.86 -13.72
C TYR A 19 0.67 -9.16 -13.72
N ALA A 20 0.78 -8.14 -12.87
CA ALA A 20 2.01 -7.50 -12.50
C ALA A 20 2.95 -8.62 -12.00
N SER A 21 4.13 -8.75 -12.61
CA SER A 21 5.18 -9.65 -12.14
C SER A 21 5.47 -9.33 -10.67
N ALA A 22 6.05 -10.26 -9.90
CA ALA A 22 6.35 -10.01 -8.48
C ALA A 22 7.18 -8.72 -8.27
N SER A 23 8.04 -8.37 -9.24
CA SER A 23 8.74 -7.08 -9.32
C SER A 23 7.77 -5.90 -9.44
N ASP A 24 6.81 -5.98 -10.36
CA ASP A 24 5.84 -4.92 -10.65
C ASP A 24 4.91 -4.69 -9.47
N TYR A 25 4.42 -5.76 -8.83
CA TYR A 25 3.60 -5.67 -7.62
C TYR A 25 4.39 -5.04 -6.46
N GLY A 26 5.66 -5.43 -6.28
CA GLY A 26 6.51 -4.86 -5.25
C GLY A 26 6.75 -3.36 -5.43
N CYS A 27 6.99 -2.94 -6.67
CA CYS A 27 7.17 -1.54 -7.01
C CYS A 27 5.87 -0.73 -6.91
N GLU A 28 4.75 -1.28 -7.36
CA GLU A 28 3.43 -0.68 -7.20
C GLU A 28 3.10 -0.48 -5.72
N ALA A 29 3.32 -1.51 -4.88
CA ALA A 29 3.12 -1.40 -3.45
C ALA A 29 3.97 -0.28 -2.86
N LEU A 30 5.28 -0.25 -3.15
CA LEU A 30 6.19 0.77 -2.66
C LEU A 30 5.71 2.19 -3.01
N LEU A 31 5.36 2.42 -4.28
CA LEU A 31 4.84 3.70 -4.75
C LEU A 31 3.52 4.07 -4.07
N CYS A 32 2.64 3.11 -3.86
CA CYS A 32 1.38 3.33 -3.19
C CYS A 32 1.52 3.72 -1.72
N PHE A 33 2.49 3.15 -1.01
CA PHE A 33 2.80 3.59 0.35
C PHE A 33 3.50 4.96 0.35
N ALA A 34 4.36 5.26 -0.63
CA ALA A 34 5.02 6.56 -0.79
C ALA A 34 4.02 7.71 -1.05
N GLY A 35 2.97 7.46 -1.85
CA GLY A 35 1.88 8.41 -2.11
C GLY A 35 0.90 8.58 -0.95
N GLY A 36 0.86 7.60 -0.03
CA GLY A 36 0.11 7.68 1.22
C GLY A 36 -1.35 7.22 1.17
N LYS A 37 -2.00 7.26 2.35
CA LYS A 37 -3.32 6.65 2.60
C LYS A 37 -4.46 7.21 1.75
N ASN A 38 -4.29 8.42 1.20
CA ASN A 38 -5.35 9.16 0.52
C ASN A 38 -5.41 8.90 -0.99
N VAL A 39 -4.45 8.15 -1.56
CA VAL A 39 -4.47 7.80 -2.97
C VAL A 39 -5.50 6.68 -3.21
N SER A 40 -6.61 7.03 -3.84
CA SER A 40 -7.75 6.12 -4.06
C SER A 40 -7.39 4.86 -4.83
N GLU A 41 -6.54 5.01 -5.83
CA GLU A 41 -6.04 3.96 -6.72
C GLU A 41 -5.21 2.93 -5.96
N CYS A 42 -4.60 3.34 -4.85
CA CYS A 42 -3.70 2.52 -4.03
C CYS A 42 -4.40 1.71 -2.95
N LYS A 43 -5.65 2.02 -2.63
CA LYS A 43 -6.45 1.27 -1.63
C LYS A 43 -6.46 -0.25 -1.86
N PRO A 44 -6.72 -0.78 -3.07
CA PRO A 44 -6.70 -2.24 -3.29
C PRO A 44 -5.31 -2.85 -3.05
N THR A 45 -4.25 -2.16 -3.46
CA THR A 45 -2.86 -2.63 -3.35
C THR A 45 -2.40 -2.62 -1.89
N ILE A 46 -2.64 -1.52 -1.16
CA ILE A 46 -2.38 -1.43 0.29
C ILE A 46 -3.14 -2.55 1.02
N LYS A 47 -4.43 -2.75 0.73
CA LYS A 47 -5.23 -3.81 1.36
C LYS A 47 -4.68 -5.20 1.09
N ARG A 48 -4.16 -5.45 -0.13
CA ARG A 48 -3.52 -6.72 -0.47
C ARG A 48 -2.24 -6.93 0.35
N VAL A 49 -1.40 -5.91 0.47
CA VAL A 49 -0.18 -5.96 1.29
C VAL A 49 -0.53 -6.24 2.75
N LEU A 50 -1.44 -5.48 3.35
CA LEU A 50 -1.85 -5.69 4.75
C LEU A 50 -2.39 -7.11 4.99
N LYS A 51 -3.20 -7.64 4.07
CA LYS A 51 -3.68 -9.02 4.13
C LYS A 51 -2.55 -10.04 4.06
N ASP A 52 -1.53 -9.80 3.24
CA ASP A 52 -0.36 -10.67 3.14
C ASP A 52 0.50 -10.62 4.42
N LEU A 53 0.69 -9.42 4.99
CA LEU A 53 1.33 -9.24 6.30
C LEU A 53 0.58 -9.97 7.42
N ALA A 54 -0.76 -9.93 7.41
CA ALA A 54 -1.61 -10.64 8.37
C ALA A 54 -1.42 -12.16 8.30
N LYS A 55 -1.08 -12.67 7.12
CA LYS A 55 -0.74 -14.09 6.87
C LYS A 55 0.72 -14.43 7.20
N GLY A 56 1.51 -13.47 7.70
CA GLY A 56 2.91 -13.66 8.04
C GLY A 56 3.87 -13.54 6.86
N LYS A 57 3.43 -13.01 5.72
CA LYS A 57 4.34 -12.69 4.60
C LYS A 57 5.09 -11.39 4.89
N GLY A 58 6.28 -11.26 4.32
CA GLY A 58 7.07 -10.02 4.35
C GLY A 58 6.44 -8.91 3.50
N PHE A 59 6.92 -7.69 3.70
CA PHE A 59 6.58 -6.57 2.84
C PHE A 59 7.11 -6.82 1.41
N PRO A 60 6.38 -6.44 0.34
CA PRO A 60 6.83 -6.67 -1.03
C PRO A 60 8.15 -5.95 -1.34
N HIS A 61 9.08 -6.64 -2.00
CA HIS A 61 10.31 -6.02 -2.49
C HIS A 61 10.14 -5.58 -3.94
N CYS A 62 10.60 -4.36 -4.23
CA CYS A 62 10.72 -3.84 -5.58
C CYS A 62 12.18 -3.98 -6.03
N SER A 63 12.41 -4.41 -7.26
CA SER A 63 13.73 -4.34 -7.91
C SER A 63 13.66 -3.26 -8.98
N PHE A 64 13.92 -2.01 -8.60
CA PHE A 64 13.95 -0.91 -9.55
C PHE A 64 15.35 -0.81 -10.16
N SER A 65 15.46 -0.95 -11.48
CA SER A 65 16.65 -0.48 -12.20
C SER A 65 16.53 1.03 -12.37
N GLY A 66 17.22 1.81 -11.53
CA GLY A 66 17.25 3.26 -11.68
C GLY A 66 17.86 3.70 -13.03
N PRO A 67 17.63 4.95 -13.48
CA PRO A 67 18.18 5.49 -14.74
C PRO A 67 19.71 5.39 -14.85
N SER A 68 20.41 5.28 -13.73
CA SER A 68 21.88 5.19 -13.67
C SER A 68 22.43 3.77 -13.63
N GLY A 69 21.63 2.73 -13.94
CA GLY A 69 22.12 1.34 -14.00
C GLY A 69 22.58 0.76 -12.66
N ASN A 70 22.37 1.48 -11.55
CA ASN A 70 22.64 0.98 -10.23
C ASN A 70 21.40 0.21 -9.75
N SER A 71 21.51 -1.12 -9.71
CA SER A 71 20.56 -2.02 -9.05
C SER A 71 20.60 -1.78 -7.54
N GLY A 72 20.09 -0.64 -7.08
CA GLY A 72 19.92 -0.35 -5.67
C GLY A 72 18.68 -1.08 -5.17
N SER A 73 18.82 -1.98 -4.20
CA SER A 73 17.67 -2.54 -3.50
C SER A 73 16.78 -1.42 -2.97
N SER A 74 15.49 -1.50 -3.30
CA SER A 74 14.46 -0.54 -2.84
C SER A 74 14.33 -0.48 -1.31
N ASP A 75 14.97 -1.41 -0.61
CA ASP A 75 15.06 -1.48 0.85
C ASP A 75 15.60 -0.18 1.48
N ASN A 76 16.36 0.63 0.73
CA ASN A 76 16.87 1.92 1.20
C ASN A 76 15.88 3.08 1.02
N LEU A 77 14.94 2.98 0.06
CA LEU A 77 13.96 4.03 -0.25
C LEU A 77 12.73 3.96 0.67
N VAL A 78 12.33 2.74 1.05
CA VAL A 78 11.22 2.52 1.98
C VAL A 78 11.63 1.54 3.04
N ARG A 79 11.67 2.01 4.29
CA ARG A 79 12.06 1.24 5.47
C ARG A 79 10.84 0.87 6.27
N THR A 80 10.54 -0.43 6.31
CA THR A 80 9.37 -0.96 7.02
C THR A 80 9.75 -1.53 8.38
N ARG A 81 8.90 -1.30 9.38
CA ARG A 81 9.03 -1.89 10.71
C ARG A 81 7.70 -2.50 11.13
N LEU A 82 7.70 -3.81 11.31
CA LEU A 82 6.54 -4.55 11.81
C LEU A 82 6.68 -4.70 13.32
N PHE A 83 5.63 -4.38 14.06
CA PHE A 83 5.60 -4.54 15.51
C PHE A 83 4.19 -4.84 16.00
N THR A 84 4.08 -5.30 17.25
CA THR A 84 2.81 -5.47 17.95
C THR A 84 2.81 -4.53 19.15
N GLU A 85 1.81 -3.65 19.22
CA GLU A 85 1.65 -2.70 20.32
C GLU A 85 0.43 -3.04 21.18
N ARG A 86 0.54 -2.79 22.49
CA ARG A 86 -0.61 -2.88 23.40
C ARG A 86 -1.53 -1.70 23.14
N TRP A 87 -2.84 -1.96 23.14
CA TRP A 87 -3.87 -0.98 22.87
C TRP A 87 -4.98 -1.06 23.93
N ASN A 88 -5.63 0.08 24.21
CA ASN A 88 -6.67 0.15 25.23
C ASN A 88 -8.09 -0.05 24.66
N ASN A 89 -8.24 -0.07 23.34
CA ASN A 89 -9.52 -0.23 22.65
C ASN A 89 -9.59 -1.55 21.88
N ARG A 90 -10.80 -1.99 21.51
CA ARG A 90 -11.05 -3.15 20.64
C ARG A 90 -10.74 -2.87 19.17
N ILE A 91 -10.64 -1.59 18.80
CA ILE A 91 -10.35 -1.12 17.44
C ILE A 91 -9.02 -0.38 17.47
N CYS A 92 -8.12 -0.72 16.53
CA CYS A 92 -6.77 -0.17 16.42
C CYS A 92 -6.77 1.29 15.94
N ARG A 93 -5.57 1.88 15.81
CA ARG A 93 -5.36 3.29 15.46
C ARG A 93 -6.01 3.68 14.13
N ASP A 94 -6.13 2.75 13.20
CA ASP A 94 -6.77 2.96 11.90
C ASP A 94 -8.30 3.10 11.95
N GLY A 95 -8.94 2.81 13.08
CA GLY A 95 -10.40 2.89 13.23
C GLY A 95 -11.17 1.73 12.59
N GLU A 96 -10.49 0.76 11.98
CA GLU A 96 -11.11 -0.35 11.24
C GLU A 96 -10.64 -1.72 11.76
N THR A 97 -9.33 -1.88 12.01
CA THR A 97 -8.74 -3.17 12.39
C THR A 97 -9.10 -3.54 13.82
N ARG A 98 -9.60 -4.77 14.02
CA ARG A 98 -9.91 -5.30 15.35
C ARG A 98 -8.64 -5.75 16.05
N ALA A 99 -8.46 -5.27 17.28
CA ALA A 99 -7.36 -5.67 18.13
C ALA A 99 -7.52 -7.14 18.57
N THR A 100 -6.40 -7.85 18.66
CA THR A 100 -6.36 -9.21 19.20
C THR A 100 -6.41 -9.14 20.72
N ARG A 101 -7.36 -9.87 21.33
CA ARG A 101 -7.47 -9.97 22.80
C ARG A 101 -6.54 -11.06 23.31
N SER A 102 -5.69 -10.72 24.27
CA SER A 102 -4.90 -11.67 25.07
C SER A 102 -5.12 -11.39 26.56
N ILE A 103 -4.50 -12.19 27.43
CA ILE A 103 -4.62 -12.08 28.89
C ILE A 103 -4.21 -10.68 29.38
N GLY A 104 -3.21 -10.07 28.74
CA GLY A 104 -2.70 -8.73 29.09
C GLY A 104 -3.48 -7.55 28.50
N GLY A 105 -4.53 -7.77 27.70
CA GLY A 105 -5.32 -6.71 27.08
C GLY A 105 -5.48 -6.86 25.57
N TYR A 106 -5.70 -5.75 24.88
CA TYR A 106 -5.82 -5.70 23.43
C TYR A 106 -4.49 -5.36 22.78
N TYR A 107 -4.23 -5.95 21.61
CA TYR A 107 -2.98 -5.77 20.88
C TYR A 107 -3.27 -5.53 19.40
N CYS A 108 -2.53 -4.60 18.81
CA CYS A 108 -2.61 -4.26 17.40
C CYS A 108 -1.29 -4.60 16.73
N LYS A 109 -1.36 -5.35 15.63
CA LYS A 109 -0.22 -5.48 14.73
C LYS A 109 -0.17 -4.22 13.88
N THR A 110 1.02 -3.66 13.75
CA THR A 110 1.24 -2.39 13.08
C THR A 110 2.46 -2.51 12.18
N ILE A 111 2.34 -2.01 10.96
CA ILE A 111 3.47 -1.73 10.09
C ILE A 111 3.67 -0.23 10.04
N GLU A 112 4.87 0.19 10.43
CA GLU A 112 5.38 1.52 10.22
C GLU A 112 6.14 1.55 8.91
N ILE A 113 5.75 2.45 8.03
CA ILE A 113 6.38 2.70 6.74
C ILE A 113 7.11 4.02 6.85
N ASN A 114 8.44 3.97 6.77
CA ASN A 114 9.27 5.16 6.67
C ASN A 114 9.71 5.33 5.22
N ILE A 115 9.35 6.44 4.60
CA ILE A 115 9.67 6.75 3.22
C ILE A 115 10.83 7.74 3.21
N ASP A 116 11.82 7.48 2.37
CA ASP A 116 12.95 8.39 2.18
C ASP A 116 12.45 9.75 1.68
N PRO A 117 12.94 10.87 2.25
CA PRO A 117 12.50 12.21 1.86
C PRO A 117 12.68 12.52 0.37
N SER A 118 13.55 11.82 -0.36
CA SER A 118 13.72 11.98 -1.81
C SER A 118 12.51 11.53 -2.64
N ILE A 119 11.66 10.65 -2.11
CA ILE A 119 10.49 10.10 -2.81
C ILE A 119 9.16 10.29 -2.05
N ALA A 120 9.20 10.83 -0.85
CA ALA A 120 7.99 11.14 -0.09
C ALA A 120 7.20 12.27 -0.78
N SER A 121 5.87 12.12 -0.87
CA SER A 121 5.02 13.17 -1.45
C SER A 121 5.11 14.49 -0.68
N ASP A 122 5.35 14.44 0.64
CA ASP A 122 5.69 15.56 1.51
C ASP A 122 6.27 15.04 2.85
N GLN A 123 6.66 15.93 3.76
CA GLN A 123 7.21 15.57 5.09
C GLN A 123 6.20 14.81 5.98
N SER A 124 4.90 15.03 5.81
CA SER A 124 3.86 14.36 6.60
C SER A 124 3.68 12.89 6.20
N HIS A 125 4.04 12.54 4.96
CA HIS A 125 3.99 11.18 4.44
C HIS A 125 5.27 10.37 4.70
N GLN A 126 6.30 10.95 5.30
CA GLN A 126 7.55 10.24 5.62
C GLN A 126 7.35 9.09 6.60
N ARG A 127 6.37 9.17 7.51
CA ARG A 127 6.10 8.13 8.51
C ARG A 127 4.63 7.82 8.56
N GLN A 128 4.27 6.60 8.17
CA GLN A 128 2.88 6.16 8.12
C GLN A 128 2.69 4.88 8.92
N TYR A 129 1.51 4.75 9.52
CA TYR A 129 1.14 3.58 10.32
C TYR A 129 -0.09 2.92 9.73
N PHE A 130 -0.02 1.60 9.59
CA PHE A 130 -1.12 0.75 9.15
C PHE A 130 -1.27 -0.43 10.09
N ASN A 131 -2.51 -0.82 10.37
CA ASN A 131 -2.82 -2.02 11.11
C ASN A 131 -3.19 -3.16 10.15
N TYR A 132 -2.92 -4.41 10.54
CA TYR A 132 -3.17 -5.60 9.73
C TYR A 132 -3.47 -6.85 10.56
#